data_AF-X1MVZ1-F1
#
_entry.id   AF-X1MVZ1-F1
#
_cell.length_a   1.000
_cell.length_b   1.000
_cell.length_c   1.000
_cell.angle_alpha   90.00
_cell.angle_beta   90.00
_cell.angle_gamma   90.00
#
_symmetry.space_group_name_H-M   'P 1'
#
loop_
_entity.id
_entity.type
_entity.pdbx_description
1 polymer ?
#
loop_
_entity_poly.entity_id
_entity_poly.type
_entity_poly.pdbx_seq_one_letter_code
_entity_poly.pdbx_strand_id
1 'polypeptide(L)'
;MKYVVIDEIHIYRGVFGSHLANVIRRLKRICRFYGSSPQFICCSATIANPRELSQKIVGEDFILVDNNGAPQGEKHFLFYNPPVINKELGIRKSLIKEVARFVAYFLNYDIQTIIFARSRLTTEVLTSYLKDFLAK
;
A
#
# COMPACT_ATOMS: atom_id res chain seq x y z
N MET A 1 -7.61 -30.14 -2.06
CA MET A 1 -7.43 -28.69 -2.30
C MET A 1 -6.34 -28.51 -3.36
N LYS A 2 -6.55 -27.66 -4.37
CA LYS A 2 -5.61 -27.50 -5.51
C LYS A 2 -4.72 -26.26 -5.42
N TYR A 3 -5.22 -25.17 -4.84
CA TYR A 3 -4.52 -23.88 -4.79
C TYR A 3 -4.57 -23.26 -3.40
N VAL A 4 -3.55 -22.48 -3.05
CA VAL A 4 -3.52 -21.57 -1.90
C VAL A 4 -3.02 -20.22 -2.40
N VAL A 5 -3.82 -19.18 -2.18
CA VAL A 5 -3.48 -17.80 -2.56
C VAL A 5 -3.09 -17.01 -1.32
N ILE A 6 -1.93 -16.36 -1.34
CA ILE A 6 -1.46 -15.46 -0.29
C ILE A 6 -1.32 -14.08 -0.90
N ASP A 7 -2.26 -13.20 -0.57
CA ASP A 7 -2.20 -11.81 -0.99
C ASP A 7 -1.26 -11.01 -0.07
N GLU A 8 -0.69 -9.94 -0.61
CA GLU A 8 0.17 -9.00 0.10
C GLU A 8 1.28 -9.64 0.94
N ILE A 9 2.00 -10.59 0.35
CA ILE A 9 3.01 -11.38 1.07
C ILE A 9 4.11 -10.53 1.70
N HIS A 10 4.33 -9.33 1.15
CA HIS A 10 5.25 -8.32 1.66
C HIS A 10 4.95 -7.84 3.10
N ILE A 11 3.71 -7.97 3.58
CA ILE A 11 3.32 -7.64 4.96
C ILE A 11 3.89 -8.66 5.95
N TYR A 12 4.05 -9.92 5.54
CA TYR A 12 4.45 -11.03 6.42
C TYR A 12 5.96 -11.13 6.58
N ARG A 13 6.56 -10.11 7.21
CA ARG A 13 8.00 -10.05 7.50
C ARG A 13 8.28 -10.11 9.00
N GLY A 14 9.56 -10.28 9.34
CA GLY A 14 10.01 -10.33 10.74
C GLY A 14 9.32 -11.44 11.54
N VAL A 15 8.99 -11.16 12.80
CA VAL A 15 8.34 -12.12 13.72
C VAL A 15 7.02 -12.61 13.15
N PHE A 16 6.20 -11.71 12.57
CA PHE A 16 4.91 -12.07 12.00
C PHE A 16 5.05 -13.02 10.81
N GLY A 17 6.03 -12.77 9.92
CA GLY A 17 6.38 -13.67 8.83
C GLY A 17 6.81 -15.06 9.30
N SER A 18 7.59 -15.13 10.39
CA SER A 18 8.01 -16.41 10.99
C SER A 18 6.81 -17.22 11.51
N HIS A 19 5.82 -16.56 12.14
CA HIS A 19 4.60 -17.23 12.55
C HIS A 19 3.81 -17.76 11.34
N LEU A 20 3.65 -16.95 10.29
CA LEU A 20 2.96 -17.39 9.07
C LEU A 20 3.66 -18.61 8.46
N ALA A 21 4.99 -18.61 8.38
CA ALA A 21 5.74 -19.74 7.83
C ALA A 21 5.41 -21.06 8.57
N ASN A 22 5.27 -21.01 9.90
CA ASN A 22 4.87 -22.18 10.69
C ASN A 22 3.41 -22.60 10.44
N VAL A 23 2.51 -21.65 10.22
CA VAL A 23 1.13 -21.94 9.80
C VAL A 23 1.11 -22.62 8.43
N ILE A 24 1.90 -22.13 7.47
CA ILE A 24 2.00 -22.74 6.12
C ILE A 24 2.58 -24.16 6.19
N ARG A 25 3.62 -24.40 7.02
CA ARG A 25 4.15 -25.77 7.23
C ARG A 25 3.08 -26.72 7.78
N ARG A 26 2.26 -26.26 8.73
CA ARG A 26 1.15 -27.05 9.28
C ARG A 26 0.09 -27.31 8.22
N LEU A 27 -0.29 -26.31 7.43
CA LEU A 27 -1.22 -26.46 6.32
C LEU A 27 -0.73 -27.51 5.32
N LYS A 28 0.53 -27.41 4.88
CA LYS A 28 1.16 -28.38 3.96
C LYS A 28 1.12 -29.80 4.52
N ARG A 29 1.42 -29.98 5.82
CA ARG A 29 1.33 -31.29 6.49
C ARG A 29 -0.09 -31.86 6.45
N ILE A 30 -1.11 -31.05 6.72
CA ILE A 30 -2.52 -31.47 6.65
C ILE A 30 -2.91 -31.83 5.21
N CYS A 31 -2.56 -30.99 4.24
CA CYS A 31 -2.86 -31.25 2.84
C CYS A 31 -2.30 -32.60 2.39
N ARG A 32 -1.04 -32.89 2.75
CA ARG A 32 -0.38 -34.16 2.44
C ARG A 32 -1.06 -35.36 3.10
N PHE A 33 -1.50 -35.22 4.35
CA PHE A 33 -2.25 -36.29 5.04
C PHE A 33 -3.53 -36.66 4.29
N TYR A 34 -4.22 -35.67 3.72
CA TYR A 34 -5.41 -35.87 2.87
C TYR A 34 -5.07 -36.10 1.38
N GLY A 35 -3.82 -36.45 1.04
CA GLY A 35 -3.42 -36.79 -0.32
C GLY A 35 -3.39 -35.62 -1.32
N SER A 36 -3.22 -34.38 -0.84
CA SER A 36 -3.14 -33.18 -1.69
C SER A 36 -1.84 -32.39 -1.49
N SER A 37 -1.33 -31.81 -2.58
CA SER A 37 -0.19 -30.89 -2.57
C SER A 37 -0.58 -29.64 -3.35
N PRO A 38 -1.11 -28.59 -2.68
CA PRO A 38 -1.64 -27.43 -3.38
C PRO A 38 -0.51 -26.56 -3.96
N GLN A 39 -0.79 -25.93 -5.11
CA GLN A 39 0.07 -24.89 -5.67
C GLN A 39 -0.13 -23.58 -4.90
N PHE A 40 0.97 -22.92 -4.55
CA PHE A 40 0.94 -21.60 -3.91
C PHE A 40 1.05 -20.49 -4.95
N ILE A 41 0.19 -19.48 -4.82
CA ILE A 41 0.19 -18.27 -5.65
C ILE A 41 0.29 -17.09 -4.69
N CYS A 42 1.27 -16.22 -4.88
CA CYS A 42 1.51 -15.09 -3.99
C CYS A 42 1.48 -13.77 -4.75
N CYS A 43 0.81 -12.78 -4.16
CA CYS A 43 0.82 -11.39 -4.62
C CYS A 43 1.65 -10.55 -3.64
N SER A 44 2.32 -9.52 -4.14
CA SER A 44 3.23 -8.67 -3.37
C SER A 44 3.22 -7.26 -3.94
N ALA A 45 3.32 -6.24 -3.08
CA ALA A 45 3.72 -4.91 -3.51
C ALA A 45 5.16 -4.90 -4.03
N THR A 46 5.55 -3.82 -4.70
CA THR A 46 6.91 -3.61 -5.22
C THR A 46 7.92 -3.56 -4.07
N ILE A 47 8.64 -4.65 -3.89
CA ILE A 47 9.72 -4.82 -2.91
C ILE A 47 10.95 -5.38 -3.61
N ALA A 48 12.13 -5.20 -3.02
CA ALA A 48 13.38 -5.64 -3.64
C ALA A 48 13.52 -7.17 -3.76
N ASN A 49 12.85 -7.95 -2.89
CA ASN A 49 13.07 -9.39 -2.74
C ASN A 49 11.78 -10.23 -2.59
N PRO A 50 10.81 -10.11 -3.51
CA PRO A 50 9.50 -10.77 -3.39
C PRO A 50 9.59 -12.29 -3.52
N ARG A 51 10.48 -12.78 -4.39
CA ARG A 51 10.71 -14.21 -4.60
C ARG A 51 11.28 -14.86 -3.35
N GLU A 52 12.35 -14.29 -2.79
CA GLU A 52 13.04 -14.82 -1.61
C GLU A 52 12.14 -14.81 -0.38
N LEU A 53 11.31 -13.77 -0.22
CA LEU A 53 10.33 -13.70 0.86
C LEU A 53 9.31 -14.84 0.75
N SER A 54 8.75 -15.04 -0.45
CA SER A 54 7.77 -16.09 -0.72
C SER A 54 8.36 -17.49 -0.47
N GLN A 55 9.57 -17.73 -0.95
CA GLN A 55 10.30 -18.98 -0.72
C GLN A 55 10.55 -19.23 0.79
N LYS A 56 10.94 -18.19 1.55
CA LYS A 56 11.15 -18.32 3.01
C LYS A 56 9.88 -18.64 3.78
N ILE A 57 8.75 -18.05 3.39
CA ILE A 57 7.46 -18.25 4.06
C ILE A 57 6.89 -19.64 3.72
N VAL A 58 6.87 -20.00 2.43
CA VAL A 58 6.20 -21.21 1.94
C VAL A 58 7.11 -22.45 2.00
N GLY A 59 8.42 -22.25 1.93
CA GLY A 59 9.43 -23.32 1.93
C GLY A 59 9.43 -24.14 0.65
N GLU A 60 9.19 -23.50 -0.50
CA GLU A 60 9.19 -24.05 -1.85
C GLU A 60 9.79 -23.03 -2.80
N ASP A 61 10.20 -23.46 -3.99
CA ASP A 61 10.67 -22.55 -5.03
C ASP A 61 9.53 -21.77 -5.68
N PHE A 62 9.82 -20.52 -6.02
CA PHE A 62 8.87 -19.62 -6.67
C PHE A 62 9.44 -19.12 -8.00
N ILE A 63 8.53 -18.97 -8.96
CA ILE A 63 8.75 -18.24 -10.21
C ILE A 63 8.21 -16.83 -9.99
N LEU A 64 9.04 -15.82 -10.22
CA LEU A 64 8.63 -14.42 -10.14
C LEU A 64 7.98 -14.01 -11.47
N VAL A 65 6.81 -13.38 -11.40
CA VAL A 65 6.15 -12.75 -12.54
C VAL A 65 6.25 -11.24 -12.35
N ASP A 66 7.18 -10.60 -13.06
CA ASP A 66 7.50 -9.17 -12.93
C ASP A 66 7.26 -8.35 -14.21
N ASN A 67 6.88 -9.00 -15.31
CA ASN A 67 6.49 -8.32 -16.54
C ASN A 67 5.05 -7.77 -16.43
N ASN A 68 4.93 -6.47 -16.16
CA ASN A 68 3.63 -5.79 -16.13
C ASN A 68 3.18 -5.39 -17.54
N GLY A 69 2.25 -6.15 -18.12
CA GLY A 69 1.63 -5.87 -19.42
C GLY A 69 0.36 -5.02 -19.37
N ALA A 70 -0.02 -4.46 -18.22
CA ALA A 70 -1.24 -3.66 -18.11
C ALA A 70 -1.09 -2.30 -18.84
N PRO A 71 -2.16 -1.79 -19.48
CA PRO A 71 -2.12 -0.47 -20.12
C PRO A 71 -1.84 0.63 -19.08
N GLN A 72 -0.98 1.58 -19.44
CA GLN A 72 -0.67 2.74 -18.60
C GLN A 72 -0.92 4.03 -19.36
N GLY A 73 -1.66 4.95 -18.72
CA GLY A 73 -1.76 6.34 -19.16
C GLY A 73 -0.59 7.18 -18.68
N GLU A 74 -0.54 8.43 -19.14
CA GLU A 74 0.44 9.42 -18.69
C GLU A 74 0.30 9.67 -17.18
N LYS A 75 1.44 9.83 -16.49
CA LYS A 75 1.50 10.10 -15.05
C LYS A 75 2.41 11.28 -14.78
N HIS A 76 1.89 12.28 -14.08
CA HIS A 76 2.69 13.40 -13.59
C HIS A 76 3.04 13.20 -12.11
N PHE A 77 4.33 13.13 -11.81
CA PHE A 77 4.84 13.08 -10.44
C PHE A 77 5.41 14.45 -10.07
N LEU A 78 4.80 15.09 -9.09
CA LEU A 78 5.13 16.47 -8.69
C LEU A 78 5.56 16.52 -7.22
N PHE A 79 6.62 17.29 -6.95
CA PHE A 79 7.04 17.62 -5.60
C PHE A 79 6.53 19.02 -5.26
N TYR A 80 5.73 19.14 -4.20
CA TYR A 80 5.22 20.42 -3.73
C TYR A 80 5.81 20.80 -2.39
N ASN A 81 6.39 21.99 -2.30
CA ASN A 81 6.91 22.55 -1.06
C ASN A 81 6.11 23.79 -0.67
N PRO A 82 5.37 23.81 0.46
CA PRO A 82 4.58 24.96 0.87
C PRO A 82 5.43 26.25 0.95
N PRO A 83 4.92 27.39 0.48
CA PRO A 83 5.69 28.64 0.43
C PRO A 83 6.07 29.13 1.83
N VAL A 84 7.19 29.85 1.91
CA VAL A 84 7.62 30.55 3.13
C VAL A 84 6.74 31.78 3.32
N ILE A 85 6.09 31.88 4.48
CA ILE A 85 5.20 33.00 4.82
C ILE A 85 5.89 34.03 5.74
N ASN A 86 6.89 33.60 6.50
CA ASN A 86 7.78 34.49 7.24
C ASN A 86 9.22 34.01 7.04
N LYS A 87 10.01 34.80 6.30
CA LYS A 87 11.40 34.44 5.96
C LYS A 87 12.32 34.53 7.17
N GLU A 88 12.15 35.54 8.02
CA GLU A 88 13.00 35.76 9.20
C GLU A 88 12.88 34.62 10.21
N LEU A 89 11.67 34.09 10.38
CA LEU A 89 11.39 32.97 11.29
C LEU A 89 11.43 31.60 10.60
N GLY A 90 11.67 31.54 9.28
CA GLY A 90 11.63 30.30 8.50
C GLY A 90 10.27 29.60 8.46
N ILE A 91 9.18 30.30 8.80
CA ILE A 91 7.84 29.71 8.89
C ILE A 91 7.26 29.52 7.49
N ARG A 92 6.76 28.32 7.23
CA ARG A 92 6.07 27.95 5.99
C ARG A 92 4.56 27.85 6.19
N LYS A 93 3.85 27.98 5.09
CA LYS A 93 2.40 27.74 5.07
C LYS A 93 2.11 26.29 5.51
N SER A 94 1.01 26.10 6.23
CA SER A 94 0.60 24.79 6.71
C SER A 94 0.38 23.83 5.52
N LEU A 95 1.08 22.70 5.54
CA LEU A 95 0.92 21.63 4.55
C LEU A 95 -0.53 21.14 4.50
N ILE A 96 -1.18 21.00 5.65
CA ILE A 96 -2.58 20.54 5.75
C ILE A 96 -3.52 21.48 5.01
N LYS A 97 -3.36 22.80 5.21
CA LYS A 97 -4.20 23.81 4.54
C LYS A 97 -3.92 23.85 3.03
N GLU A 98 -2.67 23.67 2.61
CA GLU A 98 -2.32 23.58 1.18
C GLU A 98 -2.91 22.34 0.50
N VAL A 99 -2.84 21.17 1.15
CA VAL A 99 -3.47 19.94 0.65
C VAL A 99 -4.98 20.11 0.55
N ALA A 100 -5.62 20.65 1.59
CA ALA A 100 -7.07 20.90 1.56
C ALA A 100 -7.47 21.83 0.40
N ARG A 101 -6.68 22.88 0.13
CA ARG A 101 -6.90 23.79 -1.00
C ARG A 101 -6.78 23.07 -2.36
N PHE A 102 -5.77 22.24 -2.55
CA PHE A 102 -5.62 21.48 -3.80
C PHE A 102 -6.75 20.49 -4.02
N VAL A 103 -7.12 19.77 -2.97
CA VAL A 103 -8.17 18.75 -3.09
C VAL A 103 -9.53 19.40 -3.29
N ALA A 104 -9.84 20.52 -2.61
CA ALA A 104 -11.05 21.28 -2.89
C ALA A 104 -11.12 21.71 -4.37
N TYR A 105 -9.99 22.15 -4.95
CA TYR A 105 -9.91 22.45 -6.38
C TYR A 105 -10.21 21.21 -7.24
N PHE A 106 -9.56 20.07 -6.99
CA PHE A 106 -9.82 18.84 -7.75
C PHE A 106 -11.26 18.34 -7.64
N LEU A 107 -11.84 18.41 -6.44
CA LEU A 107 -13.23 18.01 -6.20
C LEU A 107 -14.22 18.92 -6.92
N ASN A 108 -13.96 20.23 -7.02
CA ASN A 108 -14.79 21.16 -7.80
C ASN A 108 -14.82 20.86 -9.31
N TYR A 109 -13.86 20.07 -9.81
CA TYR A 109 -13.82 19.59 -11.19
C TYR A 109 -14.13 18.09 -11.29
N ASP A 110 -14.76 17.49 -10.28
CA ASP A 110 -15.13 16.07 -10.22
C ASP A 110 -13.95 15.10 -10.42
N ILE A 111 -12.73 15.50 -10.02
CA ILE A 111 -11.53 14.67 -10.14
C ILE A 111 -11.42 13.78 -8.90
N GLN A 112 -11.51 12.46 -9.12
CA GLN A 112 -11.34 11.45 -8.08
C GLN A 112 -9.94 11.57 -7.44
N THR A 113 -9.92 11.83 -6.13
CA THR A 113 -8.70 12.16 -5.40
C THR A 113 -8.55 11.29 -4.15
N ILE A 114 -7.36 10.70 -3.96
CA ILE A 114 -6.97 9.99 -2.73
C ILE A 114 -5.90 10.80 -1.99
N ILE A 115 -6.06 10.98 -0.68
CA ILE A 115 -5.08 11.66 0.18
C ILE A 115 -4.56 10.68 1.23
N PHE A 116 -3.23 10.56 1.32
CA PHE A 116 -2.58 9.83 2.40
C PHE A 116 -2.09 10.79 3.48
N ALA A 117 -2.53 10.56 4.73
CA ALA A 117 -2.10 11.32 5.89
C ALA A 117 -1.32 10.42 6.87
N ARG A 118 -0.38 11.01 7.61
CA ARG A 118 0.53 10.27 8.51
C ARG A 118 -0.11 9.82 9.83
N SER A 119 -1.24 10.40 10.22
CA SER A 119 -1.92 10.08 11.48
C SER A 119 -3.43 10.18 11.32
N ARG A 120 -4.17 9.43 12.15
CA ARG A 120 -5.64 9.47 12.19
C ARG A 120 -6.17 10.88 12.44
N LEU A 121 -5.56 11.60 13.39
CA LEU A 121 -5.91 13.00 13.67
C LEU A 121 -5.76 13.89 12.43
N THR A 122 -4.68 13.74 11.66
CA THR A 122 -4.49 14.53 10.44
C THR A 122 -5.54 14.21 9.38
N THR A 123 -5.92 12.92 9.25
CA THR A 123 -7.01 12.48 8.37
C THR A 123 -8.33 13.13 8.75
N GLU A 124 -8.66 13.13 10.04
CA GLU A 124 -9.90 13.72 10.57
C GLU A 124 -9.93 15.23 10.33
N VAL A 125 -8.86 15.95 10.64
CA VAL A 125 -8.74 17.40 10.41
C VAL A 125 -8.88 17.74 8.92
N LEU A 126 -8.21 17.01 8.04
CA LEU A 126 -8.34 17.19 6.58
C LEU A 126 -9.77 16.94 6.11
N THR A 127 -10.40 15.87 6.61
CA THR A 127 -11.78 15.52 6.24
C THR A 127 -12.76 16.61 6.65
N SER A 128 -12.62 17.17 7.86
CA SER A 128 -13.46 18.28 8.32
C SER A 128 -13.28 19.52 7.45
N TYR A 129 -12.03 19.93 7.18
CA TYR A 129 -11.77 21.07 6.30
C TYR A 129 -12.39 20.90 4.91
N LEU A 130 -12.26 19.72 4.31
CA LEU A 130 -12.82 19.46 2.97
C LEU A 130 -14.35 19.49 2.98
N LYS A 131 -14.99 18.95 4.02
CA LYS A 131 -16.46 19.03 4.17
C LYS A 131 -16.93 20.47 4.31
N ASP A 132 -16.23 21.29 5.10
CA ASP A 132 -16.56 22.71 5.25
C ASP A 132 -16.38 23.50 3.94
N PHE A 133 -15.41 23.12 3.11
CA PHE A 133 -15.21 23.71 1.78
C PHE A 133 -16.32 23.34 0.79
N LEU A 134 -16.80 22.09 0.81
CA LEU A 134 -17.86 21.60 -0.09
C LEU A 134 -19.27 22.02 0.34
N ALA A 135 -19.45 22.42 1.60
CA ALA A 135 -20.73 22.90 2.12
C ALA A 135 -21.05 24.37 1.71
N LYS A 136 -20.14 25.03 0.99
CA LYS A 136 -20.30 26.38 0.43
C LYS A 136 -20.54 26.30 -1.06
#